data_AF-A0A8H9L3Y3-F1
#
_entry.id   AF-A0A8H9L3Y3-F1
#
_cell.length_a   1.000
_cell.length_b   1.000
_cell.length_c   1.000
_cell.angle_alpha   90.00
_cell.angle_beta   90.00
_cell.angle_gamma   90.00
#
_symmetry.space_group_name_H-M   'P 1'
#
loop_
_entity.id
_entity.type
_entity.pdbx_description
1 polymer ?
#
loop_
_entity_poly.entity_id
_entity_poly.type
_entity_poly.pdbx_seq_one_letter_code
_entity_poly.pdbx_strand_id
1 'polypeptide(L)'
;MKKLAALALPLVLAACGQQSVNIGQGFQMTPSFDGATVAASVVNVYAKNADGSRGTYLGSQVKSYTVTQGRLNVAVREGSLGMTVKQVNVKYTDASGNPFGGEYSTFNVSSAFDIPEGFVCPDGTNTCDFTQKKAQNVLFSKTEDLYQLSEQIAIAAADTCVDGSTVVGTSAACAEVRMNITLSGTDKLGAPRTINIPQAQVRVYVSTVTDEVR
;
A
#
# COMPACT_ATOMS: atom_id res chain seq x y z
N MET A 1 -59.77 -38.02 -41.36
CA MET A 1 -59.81 -37.42 -40.00
C MET A 1 -58.73 -38.07 -39.16
N LYS A 2 -58.02 -37.27 -38.37
CA LYS A 2 -56.67 -37.52 -37.81
C LYS A 2 -56.66 -38.51 -36.63
N LYS A 3 -55.60 -39.32 -36.56
CA LYS A 3 -55.22 -40.15 -35.41
C LYS A 3 -54.70 -39.25 -34.28
N LEU A 4 -55.20 -39.45 -33.06
CA LEU A 4 -54.67 -38.87 -31.82
C LEU A 4 -53.61 -39.83 -31.26
N ALA A 5 -52.34 -39.41 -31.30
CA ALA A 5 -51.28 -40.03 -30.51
C ALA A 5 -50.97 -39.11 -29.33
N ALA A 6 -51.22 -39.61 -28.11
CA ALA A 6 -50.83 -38.95 -26.88
C ALA A 6 -49.31 -39.09 -26.71
N LEU A 7 -48.58 -38.00 -26.88
CA LEU A 7 -47.17 -37.92 -26.46
C LEU A 7 -47.13 -37.69 -24.94
N ALA A 8 -46.62 -38.68 -24.21
CA ALA A 8 -46.17 -38.51 -22.85
C ALA A 8 -44.92 -37.62 -22.85
N LEU A 9 -45.01 -36.48 -22.16
CA LEU A 9 -43.90 -35.55 -21.94
C LEU A 9 -43.02 -36.11 -20.81
N PRO A 10 -41.73 -36.40 -21.01
CA PRO A 10 -40.83 -36.65 -19.89
C PRO A 10 -40.57 -35.33 -19.16
N LEU A 11 -41.09 -35.21 -17.93
CA LEU A 11 -40.64 -34.21 -16.97
C LEU A 11 -39.14 -34.44 -16.72
N VAL A 12 -38.31 -33.56 -17.27
CA VAL A 12 -36.90 -33.48 -16.90
C VAL A 12 -36.84 -32.90 -15.49
N LEU A 13 -36.67 -33.78 -14.50
CA LEU A 13 -36.16 -33.41 -13.17
C LEU A 13 -34.78 -32.79 -13.38
N ALA A 14 -34.71 -31.46 -13.40
CA ALA A 14 -33.46 -30.74 -13.24
C ALA A 14 -32.95 -31.02 -11.83
N ALA A 15 -32.10 -32.05 -11.71
CA ALA A 15 -31.30 -32.27 -10.52
C ALA A 15 -30.53 -30.98 -10.23
N CYS A 16 -30.68 -30.47 -9.00
CA CYS A 16 -29.85 -29.40 -8.46
C CYS A 16 -28.39 -29.87 -8.48
N GLY A 17 -27.70 -29.59 -9.57
CA GLY A 17 -26.26 -29.74 -9.65
C GLY A 17 -25.65 -28.84 -8.59
N GLN A 18 -24.86 -29.44 -7.69
CA GLN A 18 -23.89 -28.70 -6.90
C GLN A 18 -23.18 -27.74 -7.85
N GLN A 19 -23.32 -26.44 -7.61
CA GLN A 19 -22.49 -25.44 -8.26
C GLN A 19 -21.06 -25.72 -7.80
N SER A 20 -20.36 -26.57 -8.54
CA SER A 20 -18.92 -26.66 -8.52
C SER A 20 -18.42 -25.24 -8.72
N VAL A 21 -17.76 -24.72 -7.68
CA VAL A 21 -17.08 -23.43 -7.71
C VAL A 21 -16.22 -23.43 -8.97
N ASN A 22 -16.60 -22.60 -9.94
CA ASN A 22 -15.95 -22.58 -11.24
C ASN A 22 -14.59 -21.87 -11.07
N ILE A 23 -13.54 -22.65 -10.80
CA ILE A 23 -12.15 -22.19 -10.60
C ILE A 23 -11.54 -21.62 -11.90
N GLY A 24 -12.33 -21.38 -12.95
CA GLY A 24 -11.91 -20.72 -14.18
C GLY A 24 -11.88 -19.20 -14.14
N GLN A 25 -12.29 -18.56 -13.03
CA GLN A 25 -12.65 -17.13 -12.99
C GLN A 25 -11.62 -16.26 -12.24
N GLY A 26 -10.39 -16.26 -12.73
CA GLY A 26 -9.51 -15.08 -12.70
C GLY A 26 -8.80 -14.70 -11.40
N PHE A 27 -7.88 -13.76 -11.57
CA PHE A 27 -7.12 -13.08 -10.53
C PHE A 27 -7.60 -11.64 -10.49
N GLN A 28 -8.35 -11.26 -9.45
CA GLN A 28 -9.02 -9.97 -9.35
C GLN A 28 -8.87 -9.40 -7.94
N MET A 29 -7.93 -8.46 -7.82
CA MET A 29 -7.62 -7.77 -6.58
C MET A 29 -7.46 -6.28 -6.86
N THR A 30 -7.92 -5.45 -5.93
CA THR A 30 -7.72 -4.00 -5.97
C THR A 30 -6.86 -3.59 -4.78
N PRO A 31 -5.58 -3.28 -5.00
CA PRO A 31 -4.69 -2.88 -3.92
C PRO A 31 -4.80 -1.37 -3.63
N SER A 32 -4.57 -0.97 -2.39
CA SER A 32 -4.32 0.41 -1.99
C SER A 32 -3.21 0.46 -0.95
N PHE A 33 -2.62 1.63 -0.78
CA PHE A 33 -1.60 1.84 0.23
C PHE A 33 -1.78 3.21 0.88
N ASP A 34 -2.00 3.21 2.19
CA ASP A 34 -2.48 4.38 2.92
C ASP A 34 -1.67 4.62 4.19
N GLY A 35 -1.47 5.89 4.56
CA GLY A 35 -0.98 6.26 5.90
C GLY A 35 0.54 6.24 6.10
N ALA A 36 1.35 6.09 5.06
CA ALA A 36 2.79 6.31 5.21
C ALA A 36 3.10 7.80 5.41
N THR A 37 3.90 8.11 6.43
CA THR A 37 4.27 9.50 6.72
C THR A 37 5.73 9.65 7.13
N VAL A 38 6.30 10.81 6.78
CA VAL A 38 7.58 11.30 7.30
C VAL A 38 7.32 12.62 8.02
N ALA A 39 7.54 12.61 9.33
CA ALA A 39 7.36 13.75 10.20
C ALA A 39 8.73 14.35 10.55
N ALA A 40 9.05 15.53 10.01
CA ALA A 40 10.32 16.22 10.24
C ALA A 40 10.24 17.16 11.44
N SER A 41 11.22 17.08 12.34
CA SER A 41 11.41 18.04 13.44
C SER A 41 12.50 19.03 13.04
N VAL A 42 12.12 20.30 12.94
CA VAL A 42 12.98 21.36 12.41
C VAL A 42 13.47 22.27 13.54
N VAL A 43 14.69 22.75 13.40
CA VAL A 43 15.30 23.78 14.25
C VAL A 43 15.59 25.01 13.41
N ASN A 44 15.11 26.16 13.85
CA ASN A 44 15.54 27.46 13.37
C ASN A 44 16.77 27.89 14.15
N VAL A 45 17.84 28.18 13.42
CA VAL A 45 19.12 28.59 13.98
C VAL A 45 19.22 30.11 13.88
N TYR A 46 19.53 30.76 14.99
CA TYR A 46 19.78 32.18 15.09
C TYR A 46 21.20 32.45 15.61
N ALA A 47 21.82 33.53 15.16
CA ALA A 47 23.08 34.01 15.70
C ALA A 47 22.88 34.48 17.15
N LYS A 48 23.92 34.34 17.97
CA LYS A 48 23.96 34.88 19.32
C LYS A 48 24.48 36.32 19.34
N ASN A 49 23.69 37.24 19.88
CA ASN A 49 24.15 38.61 20.14
C ASN A 49 25.17 38.65 21.29
N ALA A 50 25.90 39.75 21.42
CA ALA A 50 26.90 39.92 22.48
C ALA A 50 26.32 39.83 23.91
N ASP A 51 25.04 40.15 24.08
CA ASP A 51 24.29 40.03 25.34
C ASP A 51 23.70 38.63 25.58
N GLY A 52 23.95 37.68 24.68
CA GLY A 52 23.42 36.33 24.71
C GLY A 52 21.98 36.18 24.22
N SER A 53 21.34 37.26 23.78
CA SER A 53 19.99 37.22 23.19
C SER A 53 19.99 36.66 21.76
N ARG A 54 18.79 36.35 21.27
CA ARG A 54 18.56 35.91 19.88
C ARG A 54 18.88 37.06 18.91
N GLY A 55 19.84 36.81 18.03
CA GLY A 55 20.25 37.69 16.94
C GLY A 55 19.66 37.30 15.59
N THR A 56 20.41 37.56 14.52
CA THR A 56 19.98 37.34 13.13
C THR A 56 19.66 35.88 12.84
N TYR A 57 18.60 35.64 12.08
CA TYR A 57 18.26 34.29 11.61
C TYR A 57 19.32 33.76 10.63
N LEU A 58 19.80 32.54 10.87
CA LEU A 58 20.87 31.90 10.09
C LEU A 58 20.35 30.80 9.15
N GLY A 59 19.25 30.13 9.47
CA GLY A 59 18.72 29.04 8.65
C GLY A 59 17.88 28.04 9.43
N SER A 60 17.27 27.09 8.71
CA SER A 60 16.53 25.96 9.30
C SER A 60 17.31 24.68 9.07
N GLN A 61 17.24 23.74 9.99
CA GLN A 61 17.85 22.42 9.89
C GLN A 61 16.86 21.36 10.35
N VAL A 62 16.85 20.19 9.71
CA VAL A 62 16.16 19.02 10.25
C VAL A 62 17.00 18.45 11.40
N LYS A 63 16.42 18.40 12.61
CA LYS A 63 17.08 17.83 13.80
C LYS A 63 16.84 16.33 13.93
N SER A 64 15.63 15.91 13.59
CA SER A 64 15.21 14.51 13.63
C SER A 64 14.02 14.32 12.71
N TYR A 65 13.71 13.07 12.39
CA TYR A 65 12.49 12.71 11.68
C TYR A 65 11.88 11.45 12.30
N THR A 66 10.60 11.23 12.03
CA THR A 66 9.88 10.02 12.46
C THR A 66 9.14 9.45 11.27
N VAL A 67 9.29 8.14 11.05
CA VAL A 67 8.60 7.41 9.99
C VAL A 67 7.42 6.66 10.58
N THR A 68 6.25 6.82 9.97
CA THR A 68 5.13 5.91 10.15
C THR A 68 4.99 5.11 8.87
N GLN A 69 5.14 3.79 8.96
CA GLN A 69 4.94 2.89 7.82
C GLN A 69 3.45 2.89 7.43
N GLY A 70 3.18 2.76 6.13
CA GLY A 70 1.81 2.71 5.65
C GLY A 70 1.20 1.31 5.75
N ARG A 71 -0.10 1.25 5.48
CA ARG A 71 -0.89 0.02 5.44
C ARG A 71 -1.16 -0.37 4.00
N LEU A 72 -0.73 -1.57 3.64
CA LEU A 72 -1.19 -2.24 2.43
C LEU A 72 -2.61 -2.74 2.67
N ASN A 73 -3.55 -2.36 1.80
CA ASN A 73 -4.89 -2.95 1.76
C ASN A 73 -5.11 -3.61 0.41
N VAL A 74 -5.82 -4.74 0.39
CA VAL A 74 -6.18 -5.44 -0.83
C VAL A 74 -7.62 -5.89 -0.73
N ALA A 75 -8.48 -5.35 -1.59
CA ALA A 75 -9.83 -5.86 -1.79
C ALA A 75 -9.75 -7.02 -2.78
N VAL A 76 -10.01 -8.23 -2.28
CA VAL A 76 -10.05 -9.46 -3.07
C VAL A 76 -11.49 -9.71 -3.48
N ARG A 77 -11.75 -9.76 -4.78
CA ARG A 77 -13.11 -10.00 -5.29
C ARG A 77 -13.53 -11.43 -4.99
N GLU A 78 -14.83 -11.63 -4.73
CA GLU A 78 -15.44 -12.95 -4.68
C GLU A 78 -15.00 -13.82 -5.86
N GLY A 79 -14.63 -15.06 -5.60
CA GLY A 79 -14.17 -15.98 -6.64
C GLY A 79 -12.70 -15.84 -7.04
N SER A 80 -12.00 -14.78 -6.60
CA SER A 80 -10.59 -14.56 -6.98
C SER A 80 -9.67 -15.57 -6.29
N LEU A 81 -8.68 -16.03 -7.05
CA LEU A 81 -7.53 -16.71 -6.48
C LEU A 81 -6.76 -15.74 -5.58
N GLY A 82 -6.34 -16.21 -4.41
CA GLY A 82 -5.41 -15.50 -3.52
C GLY A 82 -4.01 -15.43 -4.11
N MET A 83 -3.07 -14.82 -3.39
CA MET A 83 -1.70 -14.64 -3.85
C MET A 83 -0.71 -14.84 -2.71
N THR A 84 0.33 -15.63 -2.95
CA THR A 84 1.53 -15.62 -2.11
C THR A 84 2.52 -14.64 -2.73
N VAL A 85 2.68 -13.49 -2.08
CA VAL A 85 3.68 -12.48 -2.44
C VAL A 85 5.06 -12.99 -2.02
N LYS A 86 6.06 -12.78 -2.87
CA LYS A 86 7.47 -13.18 -2.66
C LYS A 86 8.43 -11.99 -2.68
N GLN A 87 8.06 -10.95 -3.43
CA GLN A 87 8.88 -9.77 -3.60
C GLN A 87 8.01 -8.53 -3.63
N VAL A 88 8.51 -7.46 -3.01
CA VAL A 88 7.97 -6.12 -3.08
C VAL A 88 9.04 -5.21 -3.66
N ASN A 89 8.71 -4.55 -4.77
CA ASN A 89 9.52 -3.49 -5.36
C ASN A 89 8.80 -2.16 -5.11
N VAL A 90 9.53 -1.16 -4.65
CA VAL A 90 9.03 0.20 -4.47
C VAL A 90 9.90 1.13 -5.28
N LYS A 91 9.26 1.99 -6.09
CA LYS A 91 9.92 3.12 -6.74
C LYS A 91 9.38 4.43 -6.20
N TYR A 92 10.26 5.30 -5.73
CA TYR A 92 9.91 6.60 -5.20
C TYR A 92 9.96 7.64 -6.31
N THR A 93 8.91 8.44 -6.40
CA THR A 93 8.82 9.55 -7.35
C THR A 93 8.37 10.83 -6.65
N ASP A 94 8.64 11.97 -7.28
CA ASP A 94 7.96 13.22 -6.93
C ASP A 94 6.50 13.22 -7.45
N ALA A 95 5.78 14.32 -7.21
CA ALA A 95 4.41 14.53 -7.71
C ALA A 95 4.29 14.55 -9.25
N SER A 96 5.41 14.79 -9.96
CA SER A 96 5.46 14.83 -11.43
C SER A 96 5.82 13.47 -12.03
N GLY A 97 6.13 12.47 -11.19
CA GLY A 97 6.54 11.13 -11.61
C GLY A 97 8.05 10.98 -11.87
N ASN A 98 8.87 11.98 -11.57
CA ASN A 98 10.33 11.85 -11.69
C ASN A 98 10.90 11.04 -10.52
N PRO A 99 11.99 10.27 -10.71
CA PRO A 99 12.63 9.53 -9.62
C PRO A 99 13.01 10.46 -8.45
N PHE A 100 12.64 10.07 -7.24
CA PHE A 100 12.95 10.79 -6.00
C PHE A 100 14.06 10.08 -5.22
N GLY A 101 14.99 10.84 -4.63
CA GLY A 101 16.07 10.28 -3.79
C GLY A 101 17.27 9.67 -4.55
N GLY A 102 17.44 10.02 -5.83
CA GLY A 102 18.63 9.65 -6.60
C GLY A 102 18.86 8.14 -6.69
N GLU A 103 20.03 7.67 -6.24
CA GLU A 103 20.40 6.25 -6.24
C GLU A 103 19.50 5.38 -5.35
N TYR A 104 18.83 5.98 -4.35
CA TYR A 104 17.91 5.30 -3.44
C TYR A 104 16.45 5.29 -3.93
N SER A 105 16.20 5.78 -5.15
CA SER A 105 14.85 5.88 -5.75
C SER A 105 14.14 4.55 -5.95
N THR A 106 14.84 3.43 -5.80
CA THR A 106 14.25 2.10 -5.84
C THR A 106 14.63 1.31 -4.59
N PHE A 107 13.64 0.64 -4.00
CA PHE A 107 13.81 -0.26 -2.88
C PHE A 107 13.22 -1.63 -3.19
N ASN A 108 13.99 -2.69 -2.93
CA ASN A 108 13.61 -4.07 -3.21
C ASN A 108 13.63 -4.87 -1.91
N VAL A 109 12.53 -5.52 -1.59
CA VAL A 109 12.41 -6.38 -0.41
C VAL A 109 11.92 -7.75 -0.82
N SER A 110 12.67 -8.78 -0.44
CA SER A 110 12.14 -10.14 -0.40
C SER A 110 11.21 -10.25 0.81
N SER A 111 9.91 -10.36 0.56
CA SER A 111 8.89 -10.48 1.61
C SER A 111 7.91 -11.56 1.21
N ALA A 112 7.67 -12.49 2.13
CA ALA A 112 6.76 -13.61 1.94
C ALA A 112 5.51 -13.42 2.80
N PHE A 113 4.36 -13.17 2.16
CA PHE A 113 3.07 -13.13 2.84
C PHE A 113 1.94 -13.54 1.91
N ASP A 114 0.86 -14.03 2.51
CA ASP A 114 -0.32 -14.48 1.78
C ASP A 114 -1.43 -13.43 1.80
N ILE A 115 -1.90 -13.07 0.60
CA ILE A 115 -3.18 -12.41 0.38
C ILE A 115 -4.23 -13.53 0.23
N PRO A 116 -5.32 -13.51 1.02
CA PRO A 116 -6.34 -14.56 1.02
C PRO A 116 -7.06 -14.65 -0.33
N GLU A 117 -7.76 -15.77 -0.51
CA GLU A 117 -8.66 -15.98 -1.63
C GLU A 117 -9.99 -15.24 -1.43
N GLY A 118 -10.74 -15.01 -2.50
CA GLY A 118 -12.12 -14.54 -2.46
C GLY A 118 -13.13 -15.65 -2.16
N PHE A 119 -12.75 -16.59 -1.28
CA PHE A 119 -13.53 -17.76 -0.91
C PHE A 119 -13.46 -17.98 0.60
N VAL A 120 -14.61 -18.18 1.25
CA VAL A 120 -14.70 -18.42 2.69
C VAL A 120 -15.43 -19.72 3.01
N CYS A 121 -15.19 -20.26 4.19
CA CYS A 121 -15.98 -21.38 4.68
C CYS A 121 -17.37 -20.90 5.11
N PRO A 122 -18.45 -21.67 4.82
CA PRO A 122 -19.82 -21.25 5.13
C PRO A 122 -20.10 -21.01 6.61
N ASP A 123 -19.33 -21.66 7.47
CA ASP A 123 -19.39 -21.55 8.94
C ASP A 123 -18.49 -20.44 9.50
N GLY A 124 -17.82 -19.68 8.64
CA GLY A 124 -16.89 -18.63 9.02
C GLY A 124 -15.56 -19.13 9.58
N THR A 125 -15.30 -20.45 9.51
CA THR A 125 -14.01 -21.01 9.93
C THR A 125 -12.92 -20.76 8.88
N ASN A 126 -11.67 -20.97 9.28
CA ASN A 126 -10.52 -20.85 8.38
C ASN A 126 -10.24 -22.16 7.61
N THR A 127 -10.99 -23.24 7.89
CA THR A 127 -10.70 -24.58 7.39
C THR A 127 -11.99 -25.31 7.01
N CYS A 128 -12.17 -25.53 5.72
CA CYS A 128 -13.22 -26.38 5.15
C CYS A 128 -12.72 -26.93 3.81
N ASP A 129 -13.41 -27.95 3.30
CA ASP A 129 -13.10 -28.45 1.96
C ASP A 129 -13.33 -27.35 0.93
N PHE A 130 -12.47 -27.29 -0.09
CA PHE A 130 -12.59 -26.28 -1.14
C PHE A 130 -13.97 -26.30 -1.82
N THR A 131 -14.57 -27.48 -1.96
CA THR A 131 -15.91 -27.67 -2.53
C THR A 131 -17.03 -27.09 -1.67
N GLN A 132 -16.78 -26.86 -0.38
CA GLN A 132 -17.72 -26.24 0.56
C GLN A 132 -17.58 -24.72 0.61
N LYS A 133 -16.45 -24.17 0.13
CA LYS A 133 -16.21 -22.74 0.15
C LYS A 133 -17.25 -21.98 -0.69
N LYS A 134 -17.60 -20.78 -0.23
CA LYS A 134 -18.46 -19.83 -0.95
C LYS A 134 -17.63 -18.64 -1.39
N ALA A 135 -17.90 -18.15 -2.60
CA ALA A 135 -17.31 -16.92 -3.08
C ALA A 135 -17.77 -15.73 -2.20
N GLN A 136 -16.82 -14.90 -1.77
CA GLN A 136 -17.10 -13.69 -0.99
C GLN A 136 -15.99 -12.66 -1.21
N ASN A 137 -16.35 -11.37 -1.18
CA ASN A 137 -15.37 -10.29 -1.13
C ASN A 137 -14.61 -10.32 0.21
N VAL A 138 -13.28 -10.30 0.14
CA VAL A 138 -12.41 -10.32 1.31
C VAL A 138 -11.56 -9.05 1.32
N LEU A 139 -11.46 -8.40 2.48
CA LEU A 139 -10.53 -7.30 2.70
C LEU A 139 -9.32 -7.82 3.46
N PHE A 140 -8.14 -7.64 2.87
CA PHE A 140 -6.86 -7.92 3.51
C PHE A 140 -6.15 -6.61 3.84
N SER A 141 -5.54 -6.53 5.02
CA SER A 141 -4.73 -5.39 5.44
C SER A 141 -3.46 -5.86 6.14
N LYS A 142 -2.34 -5.19 5.89
CA LYS A 142 -1.04 -5.45 6.53
C LYS A 142 -0.27 -4.15 6.77
N THR A 143 0.16 -3.94 8.01
CA THR A 143 0.90 -2.74 8.45
C THR A 143 2.37 -3.00 8.75
N GLU A 144 2.72 -4.20 9.22
CA GLU A 144 4.07 -4.54 9.68
C GLU A 144 4.68 -5.66 8.80
N ASP A 145 6.02 -5.69 8.71
CA ASP A 145 6.90 -6.57 7.89
C ASP A 145 7.28 -6.10 6.48
N LEU A 146 6.73 -4.98 6.04
CA LEU A 146 7.05 -4.41 4.74
C LEU A 146 7.73 -3.07 4.97
N TYR A 147 9.04 -3.00 4.81
CA TYR A 147 9.78 -1.74 4.81
C TYR A 147 9.46 -0.97 3.51
N GLN A 148 8.24 -0.44 3.32
CA GLN A 148 7.90 0.21 2.03
C GLN A 148 8.60 1.56 1.88
N LEU A 149 8.98 2.19 2.98
CA LEU A 149 9.79 3.40 3.00
C LEU A 149 11.19 3.08 3.51
N SER A 150 12.21 3.21 2.66
CA SER A 150 13.61 3.08 3.07
C SER A 150 14.05 4.28 3.92
N GLU A 151 15.03 4.05 4.78
CA GLU A 151 15.58 5.09 5.66
C GLU A 151 16.18 6.25 4.87
N GLN A 152 16.91 5.97 3.80
CA GLN A 152 17.55 6.97 2.95
C GLN A 152 16.51 7.88 2.26
N ILE A 153 15.36 7.32 1.87
CA ILE A 153 14.27 8.10 1.30
C ILE A 153 13.55 8.90 2.36
N ALA A 154 13.41 8.38 3.58
CA ALA A 154 12.85 9.13 4.69
C ALA A 154 13.72 10.36 5.05
N ILE A 155 15.05 10.20 5.05
CA ILE A 155 16.01 11.30 5.22
C ILE A 155 15.85 12.33 4.11
N ALA A 156 15.94 11.89 2.84
CA ALA A 156 15.79 12.78 1.69
C ALA A 156 14.45 13.52 1.70
N ALA A 157 13.35 12.85 2.05
CA ALA A 157 12.03 13.44 2.19
C ALA A 157 11.99 14.48 3.32
N ALA A 158 12.53 14.17 4.50
CA ALA A 158 12.58 15.11 5.62
C ALA A 158 13.41 16.37 5.28
N ASP A 159 14.54 16.20 4.59
CA ASP A 159 15.40 17.32 4.19
C ASP A 159 14.70 18.29 3.23
N THR A 160 13.75 17.81 2.42
CA THR A 160 12.93 18.71 1.57
C THR A 160 12.09 19.70 2.37
N CYS A 161 11.83 19.45 3.65
CA CYS A 161 11.11 20.40 4.51
C CYS A 161 11.92 21.66 4.82
N VAL A 162 13.23 21.66 4.57
CA VAL A 162 14.14 22.80 4.75
C VAL A 162 14.90 23.18 3.47
N ASP A 163 14.80 22.38 2.41
CA ASP A 163 15.38 22.65 1.10
C ASP A 163 14.71 23.88 0.47
N GLY A 164 15.42 25.03 0.52
CA GLY A 164 14.90 26.35 0.13
C GLY A 164 14.52 27.31 1.28
N SER A 165 14.82 26.96 2.54
CA SER A 165 14.69 27.74 3.82
C SER A 165 14.03 29.14 3.76
N THR A 166 12.99 29.43 4.54
CA THR A 166 13.10 29.67 5.99
C THR A 166 11.78 29.35 6.69
N VAL A 167 11.78 28.38 7.62
CA VAL A 167 10.55 27.97 8.31
C VAL A 167 10.54 28.46 9.76
N VAL A 168 10.15 29.73 9.93
CA VAL A 168 9.66 30.25 11.23
C VAL A 168 8.13 30.17 11.23
N GLY A 169 7.51 29.51 12.22
CA GLY A 169 6.04 29.48 12.45
C GLY A 169 5.17 28.62 11.51
N THR A 170 5.71 28.31 10.32
CA THR A 170 5.25 27.35 9.30
C THR A 170 4.00 27.68 8.45
N SER A 171 4.16 27.46 7.15
CA SER A 171 3.24 26.71 6.27
C SER A 171 4.09 26.08 5.15
N ALA A 172 5.14 25.37 5.56
CA ALA A 172 6.15 24.80 4.66
C ALA A 172 5.58 23.59 3.90
N ALA A 173 5.65 23.63 2.57
CA ALA A 173 5.36 22.48 1.73
C ALA A 173 6.63 21.64 1.63
N CYS A 174 6.78 20.65 2.51
CA CYS A 174 7.71 19.56 2.24
C CYS A 174 7.39 18.96 0.86
N ALA A 175 8.39 18.43 0.17
CA ALA A 175 8.15 17.83 -1.14
C ALA A 175 7.15 16.68 -1.03
N GLU A 176 6.28 16.57 -2.02
CA GLU A 176 5.39 15.44 -2.13
C GLU A 176 6.16 14.23 -2.65
N VAL A 177 6.12 13.13 -1.89
CA VAL A 177 6.73 11.85 -2.25
C VAL A 177 5.63 10.86 -2.59
N ARG A 178 5.81 10.16 -3.70
CA ARG A 178 4.92 9.14 -4.25
C ARG A 178 5.66 7.80 -4.32
N MET A 179 4.93 6.72 -4.10
CA MET A 179 5.43 5.35 -4.21
C MET A 179 4.67 4.60 -5.30
N ASN A 180 5.42 3.96 -6.18
CA ASN A 180 4.90 2.95 -7.09
C ASN A 180 5.32 1.59 -6.52
N ILE A 181 4.35 0.87 -5.96
CA ILE A 181 4.60 -0.41 -5.29
C ILE A 181 4.18 -1.53 -6.23
N THR A 182 5.06 -2.49 -6.44
CA THR A 182 4.83 -3.70 -7.22
C THR A 182 5.00 -4.91 -6.30
N LEU A 183 3.92 -5.68 -6.13
CA LEU A 183 3.92 -6.95 -5.42
C LEU A 183 4.02 -8.08 -6.46
N SER A 184 5.01 -8.96 -6.32
CA SER A 184 5.24 -10.08 -7.25
C SER A 184 5.24 -11.40 -6.50
N GLY A 185 4.65 -12.44 -7.09
CA GLY A 185 4.45 -13.71 -6.42
C GLY A 185 3.72 -14.73 -7.29
N THR A 186 3.02 -15.67 -6.66
CA THR A 186 2.25 -16.71 -7.34
C THR A 186 0.84 -16.79 -6.78
N ASP A 187 -0.15 -17.05 -7.62
CA ASP A 187 -1.49 -17.41 -7.14
C ASP A 187 -1.50 -18.84 -6.56
N LYS A 188 -2.65 -19.25 -6.01
CA LYS A 188 -2.83 -20.57 -5.39
C LYS A 188 -2.72 -21.74 -6.36
N LEU A 189 -2.79 -21.50 -7.67
CA LEU A 189 -2.53 -22.50 -8.71
C LEU A 189 -1.07 -22.51 -9.17
N GLY A 190 -0.22 -21.67 -8.57
CA GLY A 190 1.20 -21.56 -8.88
C GLY A 190 1.52 -20.65 -10.06
N ALA A 191 0.53 -19.97 -10.66
CA ALA A 191 0.79 -19.08 -11.78
C ALA A 191 1.41 -17.75 -11.27
N PRO A 192 2.44 -17.19 -11.94
CA PRO A 192 3.02 -15.92 -11.56
C PRO A 192 2.01 -14.78 -11.64
N ARG A 193 2.01 -13.91 -10.63
CA ARG A 193 1.13 -12.75 -10.55
C ARG A 193 1.89 -11.51 -10.10
N THR A 194 1.40 -10.37 -10.56
CA THR A 194 1.87 -9.06 -10.17
C THR A 194 0.68 -8.16 -9.87
N ILE A 195 0.79 -7.38 -8.80
CA ILE A 195 -0.19 -6.36 -8.41
C ILE A 195 0.56 -5.04 -8.27
N ASN A 196 0.01 -3.95 -8.83
CA ASN A 196 0.62 -2.63 -8.82
C ASN A 196 -0.23 -1.63 -8.06
N ILE A 197 0.42 -0.80 -7.25
CA ILE A 197 -0.17 0.35 -6.56
C ILE A 197 0.56 1.59 -7.10
N PRO A 198 0.00 2.28 -8.10
CA PRO A 198 0.61 3.48 -8.63
C PRO A 198 0.37 4.67 -7.67
N GLN A 199 1.37 5.54 -7.57
CA GLN A 199 1.23 6.87 -6.96
C GLN A 199 0.69 6.90 -5.51
N ALA A 200 0.99 5.85 -4.72
CA ALA A 200 0.67 5.83 -3.29
C ALA A 200 1.37 7.00 -2.58
N GLN A 201 0.62 7.76 -1.78
CA GLN A 201 1.15 8.98 -1.17
C GLN A 201 1.99 8.66 0.07
N VAL A 202 3.16 9.29 0.18
CA VAL A 202 3.88 9.46 1.43
C VAL A 202 3.66 10.88 1.90
N ARG A 203 2.99 11.06 3.03
CA ARG A 203 2.75 12.39 3.59
C ARG A 203 3.99 12.87 4.30
N VAL A 204 4.64 13.89 3.75
CA VAL A 204 5.80 14.54 4.35
C VAL A 204 5.37 15.86 4.98
N TYR A 205 5.71 16.11 6.24
CA TYR A 205 5.32 17.34 6.93
C TYR A 205 6.27 17.69 8.07
N VAL A 206 6.29 18.98 8.42
CA VAL A 206 6.96 19.47 9.63
C VAL A 206 6.07 19.19 10.84
N SER A 207 6.55 18.39 11.79
CA SER A 207 5.82 18.05 13.01
C SER A 207 6.08 19.02 14.15
N THR A 208 7.32 19.49 14.28
CA THR A 208 7.73 20.43 15.31
C THR A 208 8.73 21.43 14.76
N VAL A 209 8.67 22.65 15.30
CA VAL A 209 9.67 23.69 15.06
C VAL A 209 10.16 24.21 16.40
N THR A 210 11.47 24.25 16.57
CA THR A 210 12.13 24.82 17.75
C THR A 210 13.17 25.82 17.32
N ASP A 211 13.61 26.67 18.24
CA ASP A 211 14.62 27.68 17.96
C ASP A 211 15.90 27.38 18.76
N GLU A 212 17.05 27.61 18.13
CA GLU A 212 18.38 27.46 18.72
C GLU A 212 19.18 28.74 18.48
N VAL A 213 19.95 29.18 19.50
CA VAL A 213 20.84 30.34 19.42
C VAL A 213 22.28 29.85 19.48
N ARG A 214 23.07 30.16 18.45
CA ARG A 214 24.47 29.75 18.31
C ARG A 214 25.41 30.95 18.27
#